data_AF-A3MUA0-F1
#
_entry.id   AF-A3MUA0-F1
#
_cell.length_a   1.000
_cell.length_b   1.000
_cell.length_c   1.000
_cell.angle_alpha   90.00
_cell.angle_beta   90.00
_cell.angle_gamma   90.00
#
_symmetry.space_group_name_H-M   'P 1'
#
loop_
_entity.id
_entity.type
_entity.pdbx_description
1 polymer ?
#
loop_
_entity_poly.entity_id
_entity_poly.type
_entity_poly.pdbx_seq_one_letter_code
_entity_poly.pdbx_strand_id
1 'polypeptide(L)'
;MEEYLKRSVGERIAALRRERGLSLSELAERAGVSKSTLYEIEMGRVAPSVTTLWKIANALEVGFGALVPEWVLVSERSVDVLLIERGDGFEAYLMRLKPYAVHVSRPHVGVVSEYVFVAKGAAVVGPVDSPIFLREGEATEFPGNVPHFYAPFGGETRLIVRLVYAQKESAELPLGVRVVKRPPGPLGLWSSGDVREFGTTRGRYIYRSFWAEVEIAPWLSEIHKRLLQSLKNIDVETLKKYAEGDGPLKFLAVETLAYFGIYMDVNVSVGSAETTFGEIFSPAHYARYEVYHPGYGRQIVYINELVERLGVREVLDVGTGPGYHLFYRADCVEPEAAFWEMLKGKCRQVLKEFDVSRSYNAVVAMGSPHRIGIEVFLEKVSAVLKSGGFLIVADEFPGEFKDEEERVINVARHHAAYVLDIWPRDVDPALAAPLLEIYLARDMARVVEHAAAFRAGLELAQGHPFVEFAKLEALSMYLGMMYYEEKKTHLAEFVSLAKSAGFRLVEKSRVYHTYGDGGTYVLLFERV
;
A
#
# COMPACT_ATOMS: atom_id res chain seq x y z
N MET A 1 -26.62 8.21 -22.17
CA MET A 1 -25.83 8.48 -20.94
C MET A 1 -26.02 9.91 -20.47
N GLU A 2 -25.78 10.92 -21.32
CA GLU A 2 -25.91 12.34 -20.95
C GLU A 2 -27.34 12.76 -20.53
N GLU A 3 -28.36 12.26 -21.23
CA GLU A 3 -29.78 12.53 -20.93
C GLU A 3 -30.24 11.92 -19.59
N TYR A 4 -29.70 10.74 -19.25
CA TYR A 4 -29.91 10.08 -17.96
C TYR A 4 -29.30 10.89 -16.81
N LEU A 5 -28.09 11.42 -16.99
CA LEU A 5 -27.43 12.26 -15.99
C LEU A 5 -28.22 13.54 -15.73
N LYS A 6 -28.65 14.26 -16.78
CA LYS A 6 -29.44 15.49 -16.65
C LYS A 6 -30.71 15.25 -15.82
N ARG A 7 -31.43 14.17 -16.14
CA ARG A 7 -32.68 13.82 -15.46
C ARG A 7 -32.46 13.39 -14.02
N SER A 8 -31.50 12.50 -13.76
CA SER A 8 -31.18 12.01 -12.41
C SER A 8 -30.76 13.14 -11.47
N VAL A 9 -29.86 14.01 -11.93
CA VAL A 9 -29.40 15.18 -11.16
C VAL A 9 -30.54 16.17 -10.91
N GLY A 10 -31.34 16.46 -11.94
CA GLY A 10 -32.49 17.36 -11.82
C GLY A 10 -33.53 16.87 -10.81
N GLU A 11 -33.91 15.60 -10.89
CA GLU A 11 -34.85 14.95 -9.96
C GLU A 11 -34.31 14.98 -8.52
N ARG A 12 -33.00 14.74 -8.34
CA ARG A 12 -32.34 14.74 -7.03
C ARG A 12 -32.30 16.12 -6.39
N ILE A 13 -31.95 17.17 -7.16
CA ILE A 13 -31.96 18.56 -6.70
C ILE A 13 -33.39 18.96 -6.28
N ALA A 14 -34.39 18.65 -7.12
CA ALA A 14 -35.78 18.95 -6.82
C ALA A 14 -36.28 18.25 -5.54
N ALA A 15 -35.88 17.00 -5.31
CA ALA A 15 -36.20 16.26 -4.10
C ALA A 15 -35.62 16.91 -2.84
N LEU A 16 -34.30 17.15 -2.82
CA LEU A 16 -33.59 17.76 -1.69
C LEU A 16 -34.06 19.19 -1.39
N ARG A 17 -34.42 19.95 -2.43
CA ARG A 17 -35.00 21.29 -2.29
C ARG A 17 -36.35 21.24 -1.57
N ARG A 18 -37.24 20.33 -1.99
CA ARG A 18 -38.57 20.14 -1.37
C ARG A 18 -38.46 19.63 0.07
N GLU A 19 -37.55 18.71 0.33
CA GLU A 19 -37.26 18.18 1.67
C GLU A 19 -36.87 19.30 2.64
N ARG A 20 -36.13 20.30 2.16
CA ARG A 20 -35.74 21.49 2.93
C ARG A 20 -36.78 22.61 2.97
N GLY A 21 -37.95 22.40 2.37
CA GLY A 21 -39.01 23.40 2.32
C GLY A 21 -38.65 24.66 1.52
N LEU A 22 -37.66 24.61 0.63
CA LEU A 22 -37.21 25.76 -0.15
C LEU A 22 -38.03 25.89 -1.45
N SER A 23 -38.48 27.10 -1.75
CA SER A 23 -38.97 27.45 -3.08
C SER A 23 -37.83 27.48 -4.10
N LEU A 24 -38.19 27.38 -5.38
CA LEU A 24 -37.21 27.49 -6.47
C LEU A 24 -36.49 28.85 -6.47
N SER A 25 -37.20 29.92 -6.10
CA SER A 25 -36.59 31.27 -5.98
C SER A 25 -35.56 31.31 -4.85
N GLU A 26 -35.88 30.74 -3.68
CA GLU A 26 -35.00 30.76 -2.51
C GLU A 26 -33.73 29.94 -2.74
N LEU A 27 -33.82 28.74 -3.35
CA LEU A 27 -32.63 27.96 -3.67
C LEU A 27 -31.76 28.68 -4.72
N ALA A 28 -32.37 29.27 -5.74
CA ALA A 28 -31.65 30.01 -6.78
C ALA A 28 -30.86 31.19 -6.18
N GLU A 29 -31.50 31.95 -5.29
CA GLU A 29 -30.88 33.07 -4.56
C GLU A 29 -29.72 32.59 -3.68
N ARG A 30 -29.93 31.57 -2.84
CA ARG A 30 -28.90 31.00 -1.96
C ARG A 30 -27.69 30.45 -2.74
N ALA A 31 -27.94 29.76 -3.85
CA ALA A 31 -26.88 29.19 -4.69
C ALA A 31 -26.19 30.24 -5.58
N GLY A 32 -26.76 31.44 -5.72
CA GLY A 32 -26.27 32.45 -6.65
C GLY A 32 -26.31 31.97 -8.11
N VAL A 33 -27.41 31.32 -8.48
CA VAL A 33 -27.73 30.87 -9.85
C VAL A 33 -29.05 31.47 -10.31
N SER A 34 -29.27 31.62 -11.61
CA SER A 34 -30.54 32.18 -12.07
C SER A 34 -31.70 31.20 -11.83
N LYS A 35 -32.88 31.72 -11.49
CA LYS A 35 -34.10 30.92 -11.28
C LYS A 35 -34.48 30.10 -12.52
N SER A 36 -34.29 30.67 -13.72
CA SER A 36 -34.54 29.96 -14.98
C SER A 36 -33.54 28.83 -15.20
N THR A 37 -32.25 29.04 -14.91
CA THR A 37 -31.23 27.99 -14.99
C THR A 37 -31.54 26.85 -14.02
N LEU A 38 -31.88 27.16 -12.77
CA LEU A 38 -32.24 26.13 -11.78
C LEU A 38 -33.49 25.35 -12.19
N TYR A 39 -34.49 26.02 -12.76
CA TYR A 39 -35.68 25.36 -13.32
C TYR A 39 -35.31 24.36 -14.44
N GLU A 40 -34.51 24.79 -15.41
CA GLU A 40 -34.10 23.95 -16.54
C GLU A 40 -33.23 22.76 -16.10
N ILE A 41 -32.45 22.92 -15.02
CA ILE A 41 -31.71 21.81 -14.38
C ILE A 41 -32.68 20.83 -13.72
N GLU A 42 -33.61 21.29 -12.89
CA GLU A 42 -34.59 20.42 -12.21
C GLU A 42 -35.48 19.65 -13.20
N MET A 43 -35.75 20.24 -14.37
CA MET A 43 -36.49 19.60 -15.45
C MET A 43 -35.63 18.66 -16.32
N GLY A 44 -34.32 18.53 -16.05
CA GLY A 44 -33.39 17.70 -16.81
C GLY A 44 -33.12 18.19 -18.23
N ARG A 45 -33.39 19.48 -18.52
CA ARG A 45 -33.23 20.07 -19.86
C ARG A 45 -31.80 20.57 -20.10
N VAL A 46 -31.11 20.99 -19.04
CA VAL A 46 -29.73 21.48 -19.08
C VAL A 46 -28.86 20.70 -18.09
N ALA A 47 -27.67 20.27 -18.53
CA ALA A 47 -26.67 19.70 -17.63
C ALA A 47 -25.99 20.82 -16.82
N PRO A 48 -25.97 20.75 -15.48
CA PRO A 48 -25.24 21.71 -14.67
C PRO A 48 -23.72 21.48 -14.79
N SER A 49 -22.94 22.57 -14.72
CA SER A 49 -21.48 22.48 -14.59
C SER A 49 -21.07 21.99 -13.20
N VAL A 50 -19.82 21.52 -13.05
CA VAL A 50 -19.23 21.18 -11.74
C VAL A 50 -19.38 22.35 -10.77
N THR A 51 -19.04 23.56 -11.22
CA THR A 51 -19.18 24.79 -10.44
C THR A 51 -20.63 25.07 -10.01
N THR A 52 -21.60 24.83 -10.89
CA THR A 52 -23.04 25.00 -10.59
C THR A 52 -23.52 23.98 -9.56
N LEU A 53 -23.10 22.72 -9.66
CA LEU A 53 -23.47 21.66 -8.72
C LEU A 53 -22.95 21.94 -7.32
N TRP A 54 -21.69 22.38 -7.18
CA TRP A 54 -21.14 22.78 -5.88
C TRP A 54 -21.92 23.92 -5.22
N LYS A 55 -22.31 24.94 -6.01
CA LYS A 55 -23.14 26.04 -5.51
C LYS A 55 -24.49 25.56 -4.99
N ILE A 56 -25.14 24.67 -5.74
CA ILE A 56 -26.43 24.10 -5.35
C ILE A 56 -26.29 23.20 -4.12
N ALA A 57 -25.24 22.37 -4.06
CA ALA A 57 -24.95 21.48 -2.94
C ALA A 57 -24.72 22.28 -1.65
N ASN A 58 -23.89 23.32 -1.70
CA ASN A 58 -23.65 24.21 -0.57
C ASN A 58 -24.93 24.94 -0.13
N ALA A 59 -25.74 25.44 -1.06
CA ALA A 59 -27.01 26.11 -0.74
C ALA A 59 -28.07 25.16 -0.16
N LEU A 60 -27.97 23.88 -0.50
CA LEU A 60 -28.72 22.79 0.10
C LEU A 60 -28.00 22.20 1.32
N GLU A 61 -26.85 22.69 1.78
CA GLU A 61 -26.14 22.10 2.93
C GLU A 61 -25.95 20.57 2.80
N VAL A 62 -25.58 20.11 1.61
CA VAL A 62 -25.20 18.73 1.30
C VAL A 62 -23.86 18.70 0.60
N GLY A 63 -23.19 17.55 0.63
CA GLY A 63 -22.04 17.29 -0.24
C GLY A 63 -22.43 17.19 -1.72
N PHE A 64 -21.48 17.43 -2.62
CA PHE A 64 -21.68 17.34 -4.06
C PHE A 64 -22.17 15.94 -4.49
N GLY A 65 -21.69 14.89 -3.81
CA GLY A 65 -22.11 13.51 -4.02
C GLY A 65 -23.55 13.20 -3.59
N ALA A 66 -24.24 14.15 -2.94
CA ALA A 66 -25.69 14.04 -2.74
C ALA A 66 -26.51 14.40 -3.98
N LEU A 67 -25.92 15.12 -4.94
CA LEU A 67 -26.58 15.59 -6.16
C LEU A 67 -26.28 14.71 -7.38
N VAL A 68 -25.09 14.09 -7.41
CA VAL A 68 -24.63 13.29 -8.54
C VAL A 68 -24.58 11.80 -8.18
N PRO A 69 -24.86 10.91 -9.15
CA PRO A 69 -24.61 9.49 -8.97
C PRO A 69 -23.11 9.17 -8.97
N GLU A 70 -22.72 8.13 -8.23
CA GLU A 70 -21.36 7.57 -8.26
C GLU A 70 -21.00 7.07 -9.67
N TRP A 71 -19.71 7.10 -9.98
CA TRP A 71 -19.15 6.63 -11.26
C TRP A 71 -19.64 7.38 -12.51
N VAL A 72 -20.30 8.54 -12.33
CA VAL A 72 -20.66 9.42 -13.46
C VAL A 72 -19.76 10.64 -13.52
N LEU A 73 -19.08 10.79 -14.66
CA LEU A 73 -18.19 11.90 -14.94
C LEU A 73 -19.01 13.18 -15.20
N VAL A 74 -18.73 14.23 -14.44
CA VAL A 74 -19.20 15.59 -14.70
C VAL A 74 -18.04 16.39 -15.26
N SER A 75 -18.17 16.83 -16.50
CA SER A 75 -17.13 17.61 -17.19
C SER A 75 -17.45 19.09 -17.21
N GLU A 76 -16.44 19.91 -16.91
CA GLU A 76 -16.42 21.35 -17.12
C GLU A 76 -15.16 21.75 -17.90
N ARG A 77 -15.15 22.92 -18.54
CA ARG A 77 -14.07 23.37 -19.44
C ARG A 77 -12.65 23.27 -18.83
N SER A 78 -12.52 23.47 -17.52
CA SER A 78 -11.26 23.46 -16.78
C SER A 78 -11.04 22.21 -15.93
N VAL A 79 -12.10 21.47 -15.58
CA VAL A 79 -12.00 20.34 -14.66
C VAL A 79 -13.05 19.28 -14.99
N ASP A 80 -12.64 18.02 -14.99
CA ASP A 80 -13.58 16.89 -14.92
C ASP A 80 -13.60 16.34 -13.49
N VAL A 81 -14.78 16.03 -12.97
CA VAL A 81 -14.97 15.49 -11.62
C VAL A 81 -15.79 14.21 -11.71
N LEU A 82 -15.27 13.16 -11.08
CA LEU A 82 -15.95 11.87 -10.91
C LEU A 82 -16.07 11.61 -9.42
N LEU A 83 -17.29 11.41 -8.92
CA LEU A 83 -17.50 10.86 -7.58
C LEU A 83 -17.11 9.38 -7.60
N ILE A 84 -16.06 9.03 -6.86
CA ILE A 84 -15.54 7.66 -6.76
C ILE A 84 -16.32 6.90 -5.69
N GLU A 85 -16.53 7.56 -4.53
CA GLU A 85 -17.10 6.92 -3.36
C GLU A 85 -17.75 7.96 -2.44
N ARG A 86 -18.85 7.57 -1.81
CA ARG A 86 -19.46 8.30 -0.71
C ARG A 86 -19.71 7.37 0.48
N GLY A 87 -19.11 7.70 1.61
CA GLY A 87 -19.32 7.00 2.88
C GLY A 87 -19.99 7.88 3.92
N ASP A 88 -20.20 7.33 5.12
CA ASP A 88 -20.70 8.11 6.25
C ASP A 88 -19.62 9.12 6.69
N GLY A 89 -19.91 10.41 6.52
CA GLY A 89 -19.00 11.50 6.85
C GLY A 89 -17.89 11.79 5.83
N PHE A 90 -17.87 11.20 4.63
CA PHE A 90 -16.89 11.59 3.60
C PHE A 90 -17.36 11.40 2.15
N GLU A 91 -16.72 12.11 1.22
CA GLU A 91 -16.86 11.95 -0.23
C GLU A 91 -15.47 11.97 -0.89
N ALA A 92 -15.24 11.08 -1.85
CA ALA A 92 -13.98 11.02 -2.60
C ALA A 92 -14.20 11.23 -4.10
N TYR A 93 -13.36 12.06 -4.70
CA TYR A 93 -13.47 12.53 -6.07
C TYR A 93 -12.17 12.28 -6.83
N LEU A 94 -12.29 11.81 -8.08
CA LEU A 94 -11.21 11.91 -9.06
C LEU A 94 -11.43 13.21 -9.83
N MET A 95 -10.50 14.15 -9.67
CA MET A 95 -10.47 15.40 -10.41
C MET A 95 -9.40 15.36 -11.49
N ARG A 96 -9.75 15.71 -12.72
CA ARG A 96 -8.82 15.92 -13.82
C ARG A 96 -8.75 17.40 -14.15
N LEU A 97 -7.64 18.03 -13.80
CA LEU A 97 -7.35 19.42 -14.11
C LEU A 97 -6.74 19.53 -15.52
N LYS A 98 -7.38 20.31 -16.40
CA LYS A 98 -6.84 20.60 -17.74
C LYS A 98 -5.60 21.51 -17.61
N PRO A 99 -4.62 21.48 -18.54
CA PRO A 99 -3.33 22.19 -18.38
C PRO A 99 -3.40 23.70 -18.07
N TYR A 100 -4.50 24.36 -18.43
CA TYR A 100 -4.76 25.79 -18.21
C TYR A 100 -5.74 26.06 -17.06
N ALA A 101 -6.08 25.05 -16.28
CA ALA A 101 -7.12 25.12 -15.28
C ALA A 101 -6.67 25.92 -14.05
N VAL A 102 -7.54 26.80 -13.58
CA VAL A 102 -7.51 27.29 -12.20
C VAL A 102 -8.93 27.14 -11.70
N HIS A 103 -9.16 26.15 -10.85
CA HIS A 103 -10.46 25.88 -10.25
C HIS A 103 -10.47 26.47 -8.84
N VAL A 104 -11.29 27.50 -8.60
CA VAL A 104 -11.44 28.12 -7.29
C VAL A 104 -12.75 27.65 -6.67
N SER A 105 -12.63 27.06 -5.49
CA SER A 105 -13.75 26.60 -4.69
C SER A 105 -14.12 27.65 -3.64
N ARG A 106 -15.43 27.80 -3.43
CA ARG A 106 -15.94 28.53 -2.26
C ARG A 106 -15.81 27.63 -1.02
N PRO A 107 -15.71 28.23 0.18
CA PRO A 107 -15.81 27.49 1.44
C PRO A 107 -16.95 26.48 1.42
N HIS A 108 -16.65 25.22 1.72
CA HIS A 108 -17.68 24.22 1.98
C HIS A 108 -18.40 24.54 3.31
N VAL A 109 -19.67 24.18 3.40
CA VAL A 109 -20.49 24.42 4.59
C VAL A 109 -20.17 23.36 5.65
N GLY A 110 -19.91 23.80 6.89
CA GLY A 110 -19.58 22.92 8.02
C GLY A 110 -18.07 22.83 8.30
N VAL A 111 -17.68 21.96 9.22
CA VAL A 111 -16.27 21.63 9.45
C VAL A 111 -15.90 20.54 8.46
N VAL A 112 -15.16 20.93 7.43
CA VAL A 112 -14.75 20.06 6.32
C VAL A 112 -13.24 20.10 6.21
N SER A 113 -12.61 18.94 6.21
CA SER A 113 -11.20 18.80 5.86
C SER A 113 -11.08 18.25 4.45
N GLU A 114 -10.20 18.84 3.65
CA GLU A 114 -9.90 18.39 2.31
C GLU A 114 -8.53 17.76 2.26
N TYR A 115 -8.50 16.51 1.80
CA TYR A 115 -7.29 15.79 1.48
C TYR A 115 -7.13 15.74 -0.03
N VAL A 116 -5.99 16.22 -0.52
CA VAL A 116 -5.68 16.25 -1.95
C VAL A 116 -4.40 15.45 -2.20
N PHE A 117 -4.51 14.43 -3.05
CA PHE A 117 -3.39 13.60 -3.51
C PHE A 117 -3.20 13.76 -5.01
N VAL A 118 -1.96 14.00 -5.46
CA VAL A 118 -1.63 14.10 -6.88
C VAL A 118 -1.35 12.71 -7.43
N ALA A 119 -2.37 12.10 -8.03
CA ALA A 119 -2.25 10.80 -8.67
C ALA A 119 -1.40 10.83 -9.93
N LYS A 120 -1.37 11.97 -10.65
CA LYS A 120 -0.54 12.14 -11.85
C LYS A 120 -0.26 13.61 -12.14
N GLY A 121 0.97 13.96 -12.49
CA GLY A 121 1.39 15.33 -12.82
C GLY A 121 1.83 16.11 -11.58
N ALA A 122 1.62 17.42 -11.57
CA ALA A 122 1.88 18.27 -10.41
C ALA A 122 0.76 19.31 -10.28
N ALA A 123 0.50 19.81 -9.09
CA ALA A 123 -0.50 20.85 -8.86
C ALA A 123 -0.08 21.82 -7.76
N VAL A 124 -0.62 23.04 -7.83
CA VAL A 124 -0.72 23.96 -6.71
C VAL A 124 -2.14 23.88 -6.20
N VAL A 125 -2.31 23.57 -4.91
CA VAL A 125 -3.62 23.36 -4.28
C VAL A 125 -3.69 24.03 -2.91
N GLY A 126 -4.89 24.11 -2.33
CA GLY A 126 -5.08 24.54 -0.95
C GLY A 126 -5.60 25.98 -0.80
N PRO A 127 -5.57 26.54 0.42
CA PRO A 127 -6.11 27.85 0.72
C PRO A 127 -5.49 28.94 -0.15
N VAL A 128 -6.30 29.91 -0.59
CA VAL A 128 -5.84 30.98 -1.50
C VAL A 128 -4.68 31.80 -0.91
N ASP A 129 -4.64 31.94 0.41
CA ASP A 129 -3.62 32.67 1.17
C ASP A 129 -2.39 31.84 1.53
N SER A 130 -2.46 30.51 1.41
CA SER A 130 -1.37 29.59 1.72
C SER A 130 -1.33 28.41 0.73
N PRO A 131 -0.98 28.68 -0.55
CA PRO A 131 -0.95 27.65 -1.59
C PRO A 131 0.15 26.62 -1.34
N ILE A 132 -0.13 25.37 -1.69
CA ILE A 132 0.73 24.22 -1.48
C ILE A 132 1.06 23.60 -2.83
N PHE A 133 2.34 23.57 -3.17
CA PHE A 133 2.81 22.87 -4.36
C PHE A 133 2.99 21.38 -4.07
N LEU A 134 2.42 20.54 -4.93
CA LEU A 134 2.47 19.09 -4.85
C LEU A 134 2.92 18.50 -6.19
N ARG A 135 3.84 17.55 -6.11
CA ARG A 135 4.27 16.68 -7.21
C ARG A 135 3.49 15.38 -7.19
N GLU A 136 3.62 14.61 -8.27
CA GLU A 136 3.08 13.26 -8.37
C GLU A 136 3.47 12.41 -7.15
N GLY A 137 2.49 11.73 -6.56
CA GLY A 137 2.65 10.94 -5.35
C GLY A 137 2.60 11.75 -4.04
N GLU A 138 2.58 13.08 -4.10
CA GLU A 138 2.47 13.92 -2.91
C GLU A 138 1.00 14.22 -2.57
N ALA A 139 0.75 14.44 -1.28
CA ALA A 139 -0.55 14.80 -0.75
C ALA A 139 -0.47 15.93 0.27
N THR A 140 -1.59 16.60 0.47
CA THR A 140 -1.78 17.59 1.53
C THR A 140 -3.18 17.49 2.13
N GLU A 141 -3.34 18.06 3.32
CA GLU A 141 -4.62 18.26 3.98
C GLU A 141 -4.77 19.74 4.35
N PHE A 142 -5.92 20.34 4.08
CA PHE A 142 -6.24 21.71 4.45
C PHE A 142 -7.73 21.86 4.80
N PRO A 143 -8.11 22.90 5.57
CA PRO A 143 -9.52 23.21 5.81
C PRO A 143 -10.28 23.48 4.50
N GLY A 144 -11.29 22.68 4.19
CA GLY A 144 -12.18 22.89 3.03
C GLY A 144 -13.25 23.96 3.27
N ASN A 145 -13.39 24.42 4.52
CA ASN A 145 -14.30 25.50 4.92
C ASN A 145 -13.67 26.90 4.79
N VAL A 146 -12.56 27.04 4.06
CA VAL A 146 -11.99 28.33 3.64
C VAL A 146 -11.88 28.39 2.10
N PRO A 147 -11.74 29.58 1.48
CA PRO A 147 -11.54 29.67 0.05
C PRO A 147 -10.24 28.97 -0.36
N HIS A 148 -10.32 28.06 -1.32
CA HIS A 148 -9.21 27.24 -1.77
C HIS A 148 -9.28 27.01 -3.28
N PHE A 149 -8.19 26.53 -3.87
CA PHE A 149 -8.13 26.31 -5.32
C PHE A 149 -7.30 25.08 -5.69
N TYR A 150 -7.41 24.69 -6.96
CA TYR A 150 -6.59 23.66 -7.59
C TYR A 150 -6.15 24.15 -8.97
N ALA A 151 -4.85 24.11 -9.22
CA ALA A 151 -4.25 24.46 -10.49
C ALA A 151 -3.18 23.41 -10.86
N PRO A 152 -3.18 22.87 -12.09
CA PRO A 152 -2.10 22.00 -12.54
C PRO A 152 -0.80 22.79 -12.70
N PHE A 153 0.32 22.09 -12.62
CA PHE A 153 1.64 22.60 -12.86
C PHE A 153 2.37 21.70 -13.86
N GLY A 154 2.75 22.27 -15.01
CA GLY A 154 3.52 21.55 -16.03
C GLY A 154 2.73 20.60 -16.95
N GLY A 155 1.40 20.49 -16.84
CA GLY A 155 0.61 19.63 -17.74
C GLY A 155 -0.81 19.33 -17.24
N GLU A 156 -1.49 18.37 -17.86
CA GLU A 156 -2.75 17.83 -17.30
C GLU A 156 -2.43 17.11 -15.97
N THR A 157 -3.22 17.36 -14.93
CA THR A 157 -2.99 16.80 -13.60
C THR A 157 -4.23 16.04 -13.12
N ARG A 158 -4.01 14.90 -12.45
CA ARG A 158 -5.07 14.12 -11.83
C ARG A 158 -4.91 14.14 -10.32
N LEU A 159 -5.98 14.51 -9.65
CA LEU A 159 -6.05 14.59 -8.20
C LEU A 159 -7.08 13.60 -7.68
N ILE A 160 -6.79 12.95 -6.57
CA ILE A 160 -7.83 12.39 -5.70
C ILE A 160 -8.09 13.44 -4.63
N VAL A 161 -9.33 13.91 -4.55
CA VAL A 161 -9.77 14.88 -3.55
C VAL A 161 -10.79 14.21 -2.66
N ARG A 162 -10.49 14.12 -1.37
CA ARG A 162 -11.41 13.59 -0.36
C ARG A 162 -11.85 14.71 0.55
N LEU A 163 -13.16 14.87 0.67
CA LEU A 163 -13.82 15.78 1.59
C LEU A 163 -14.29 14.96 2.79
N VAL A 164 -13.83 15.32 3.99
CA VAL A 164 -14.23 14.69 5.25
C VAL A 164 -15.06 15.68 6.04
N TYR A 165 -16.31 15.32 6.30
CA TYR A 165 -17.28 16.12 7.05
C TYR A 165 -17.26 15.68 8.52
N ALA A 166 -17.03 16.61 9.45
CA ALA A 166 -17.15 16.30 10.87
C ALA A 166 -18.60 15.92 11.21
N GLN A 167 -18.80 14.76 11.84
CA GLN A 167 -20.14 14.36 12.30
C GLN A 167 -20.61 15.27 13.44
N LYS A 168 -21.89 15.66 13.43
CA LYS A 168 -22.54 16.24 14.61
C LYS A 168 -22.55 15.17 15.70
N GLU A 169 -21.88 15.42 16.83
CA GLU A 169 -21.89 14.55 17.99
C GLU A 169 -23.32 14.10 18.34
N SER A 170 -23.57 12.80 18.27
CA SER A 170 -24.78 12.17 18.78
C SER A 170 -24.43 11.32 20.02
N ALA A 171 -24.81 11.85 21.18
CA ALA A 171 -25.08 11.19 22.48
C ALA A 171 -23.98 10.31 23.15
N GLU A 172 -23.80 10.59 24.44
CA GLU A 172 -22.94 9.89 25.41
C GLU A 172 -22.99 8.35 25.34
N LEU A 173 -21.82 7.71 25.33
CA LEU A 173 -21.68 6.28 25.63
C LEU A 173 -21.61 6.07 27.15
N PRO A 174 -22.48 5.23 27.76
CA PRO A 174 -22.38 4.86 29.15
C PRO A 174 -21.47 3.62 29.32
N LEU A 175 -20.62 3.67 30.34
CA LEU A 175 -20.28 2.59 31.31
C LEU A 175 -18.80 2.61 31.68
N GLY A 176 -18.57 2.60 32.99
CA GLY A 176 -17.27 2.87 33.60
C GLY A 176 -16.32 1.67 33.61
N VAL A 177 -15.05 2.00 33.46
CA VAL A 177 -13.93 1.15 33.87
C VAL A 177 -13.05 2.00 34.80
N ARG A 178 -12.98 1.61 36.08
CA ARG A 178 -12.03 2.19 37.04
C ARG A 178 -10.68 1.48 36.88
N VAL A 179 -9.63 2.23 36.58
CA VAL A 179 -8.25 1.75 36.63
C VAL A 179 -7.81 1.62 38.09
N VAL A 180 -7.55 0.40 38.56
CA VAL A 180 -6.91 0.15 39.86
C VAL A 180 -5.39 0.04 39.65
N LYS A 181 -4.63 1.03 40.14
CA LYS A 181 -3.17 0.96 40.22
C LYS A 181 -2.77 0.05 41.40
N ARG A 182 -1.95 -0.98 41.15
CA ARG A 182 -1.20 -1.69 42.21
C ARG A 182 0.24 -1.15 42.29
N PRO A 183 0.81 -0.94 43.49
CA PRO A 183 2.20 -0.52 43.64
C PRO A 183 3.17 -1.71 43.54
N PRO A 184 4.45 -1.48 43.16
CA PRO A 184 5.46 -2.52 42.99
C PRO A 184 6.00 -3.00 44.35
N GLY A 185 6.14 -4.32 44.50
CA GLY A 185 6.81 -4.96 45.65
C GLY A 185 8.34 -5.04 45.47
N PRO A 186 9.14 -5.18 46.55
CA PRO A 186 10.58 -4.96 46.53
C PRO A 186 11.44 -6.26 46.50
N LEU A 187 12.68 -6.10 46.02
CA LEU A 187 13.93 -6.87 46.27
C LEU A 187 14.28 -8.13 45.44
N GLY A 188 15.53 -8.12 44.94
CA GLY A 188 16.33 -9.29 44.56
C GLY A 188 17.17 -9.12 43.28
N LEU A 189 18.09 -8.14 43.19
CA LEU A 189 19.56 -8.33 43.29
C LEU A 189 20.14 -9.55 42.54
N TRP A 190 20.93 -9.32 41.48
CA TRP A 190 22.37 -9.69 41.36
C TRP A 190 23.09 -8.76 40.37
N SER A 191 24.24 -8.25 40.83
CA SER A 191 25.31 -7.47 40.17
C SER A 191 26.16 -8.38 39.26
N SER A 192 27.08 -7.97 38.37
CA SER A 192 27.93 -6.77 38.16
C SER A 192 28.64 -7.00 36.81
N GLY A 193 28.88 -5.97 35.99
CA GLY A 193 30.24 -5.43 35.91
C GLY A 193 30.34 -4.22 34.96
N ASP A 194 30.53 -3.06 35.59
CA ASP A 194 31.32 -1.90 35.19
C ASP A 194 31.30 -1.37 33.75
N VAL A 195 30.55 -0.28 33.52
CA VAL A 195 31.12 0.97 32.94
C VAL A 195 30.44 2.21 33.56
N ARG A 196 31.25 2.88 34.40
CA ARG A 196 31.31 4.27 34.89
C ARG A 196 30.18 5.28 34.59
N GLU A 197 29.73 5.88 35.69
CA GLU A 197 28.93 7.10 35.83
C GLU A 197 29.50 8.32 35.08
N PHE A 198 28.60 9.11 34.48
CA PHE A 198 28.73 10.57 34.40
C PHE A 198 27.46 11.26 34.93
N GLY A 199 27.59 11.84 36.13
CA GLY A 199 27.22 13.23 36.43
C GLY A 199 25.76 13.64 36.28
N THR A 200 25.08 13.75 37.43
CA THR A 200 23.70 14.19 37.59
C THR A 200 23.51 15.72 37.52
N THR A 201 22.42 16.18 36.88
CA THR A 201 21.60 17.31 37.41
C THR A 201 20.18 17.30 36.83
N ARG A 202 19.22 16.99 37.72
CA ARG A 202 17.74 17.12 37.69
C ARG A 202 17.01 17.62 36.43
N GLY A 203 16.15 16.75 35.88
CA GLY A 203 14.92 17.14 35.17
C GLY A 203 14.34 16.07 34.22
N ARG A 204 13.19 15.47 34.59
CA ARG A 204 12.40 14.43 33.86
C ARG A 204 13.03 13.03 33.75
N TYR A 205 12.38 12.04 34.36
CA TYR A 205 12.56 10.64 33.99
C TYR A 205 12.04 10.45 32.56
N ILE A 206 12.95 10.51 31.60
CA ILE A 206 12.76 9.92 30.27
C ILE A 206 13.25 8.49 30.42
N TYR A 207 12.33 7.52 30.43
CA TYR A 207 12.69 6.14 30.10
C TYR A 207 13.11 6.16 28.61
N ARG A 208 14.40 6.40 28.34
CA ARG A 208 15.04 6.15 27.05
C ARG A 208 15.25 4.64 26.95
N SER A 209 14.23 3.93 26.48
CA SER A 209 14.41 2.55 25.99
C SER A 209 15.34 2.59 24.78
N PHE A 210 16.38 1.76 24.81
CA PHE A 210 17.30 1.19 23.78
C PHE A 210 17.40 1.72 22.31
N TRP A 211 16.51 2.59 21.82
CA TRP A 211 16.43 3.10 20.46
C TRP A 211 16.80 4.58 20.32
N ALA A 212 17.76 5.07 21.12
CA ALA A 212 18.07 6.51 21.17
C ALA A 212 19.35 6.94 20.44
N GLU A 213 20.16 6.04 19.86
CA GLU A 213 21.32 6.43 19.04
C GLU A 213 21.52 5.57 17.77
N VAL A 214 20.60 4.64 17.49
CA VAL A 214 20.43 4.05 16.15
C VAL A 214 19.08 4.54 15.64
N GLU A 215 19.08 5.55 14.79
CA GLU A 215 17.89 5.91 14.00
C GLU A 215 17.59 4.75 13.04
N ILE A 216 16.87 3.73 13.49
CA ILE A 216 16.10 2.88 12.58
C ILE A 216 14.86 3.68 12.21
N ALA A 217 14.97 4.46 11.12
CA ALA A 217 13.91 4.85 10.16
C ALA A 217 14.10 6.24 9.47
N PRO A 218 15.22 6.50 8.76
CA PRO A 218 15.21 7.49 7.68
C PRO A 218 14.57 7.01 6.36
N TRP A 219 14.23 5.72 6.20
CA TRP A 219 14.10 5.09 4.88
C TRP A 219 12.68 4.75 4.38
N LEU A 220 11.64 4.88 5.22
CA LEU A 220 10.27 4.84 4.70
C LEU A 220 10.12 6.02 3.73
N SER A 221 9.81 5.75 2.46
CA SER A 221 9.56 6.83 1.51
C SER A 221 8.44 7.72 2.06
N GLU A 222 8.54 9.04 1.86
CA GLU A 222 7.55 10.00 2.39
C GLU A 222 6.12 9.66 1.91
N ILE A 223 5.99 9.09 0.71
CA ILE A 223 4.76 8.56 0.12
C ILE A 223 4.21 7.39 0.96
N HIS A 224 5.07 6.45 1.35
CA HIS A 224 4.69 5.28 2.13
C HIS A 224 4.29 5.64 3.57
N LYS A 225 5.02 6.58 4.20
CA LYS A 225 4.64 7.14 5.51
C LYS A 225 3.24 7.75 5.45
N ARG A 226 2.93 8.49 4.38
CA ARG A 226 1.62 9.12 4.18
C ARG A 226 0.51 8.11 3.89
N LEU A 227 0.82 7.01 3.19
CA LEU A 227 -0.15 5.96 2.89
C LEU A 227 -0.53 5.17 4.17
N LEU A 228 0.46 4.80 4.99
CA LEU A 228 0.22 4.21 6.33
C LEU A 228 -0.53 5.20 7.25
N GLN A 229 -0.19 6.49 7.21
CA GLN A 229 -0.91 7.54 7.93
C GLN A 229 -2.34 7.74 7.41
N SER A 230 -2.63 7.47 6.14
CA SER A 230 -4.00 7.54 5.61
C SER A 230 -4.86 6.37 6.10
N LEU A 231 -4.27 5.17 6.21
CA LEU A 231 -4.89 3.99 6.80
C LEU A 231 -5.08 4.12 8.31
N LYS A 232 -4.26 4.92 9.01
CA LYS A 232 -4.45 5.28 10.44
C LYS A 232 -5.84 5.87 10.74
N ASN A 233 -6.40 6.59 9.78
CA ASN A 233 -7.69 7.25 9.93
C ASN A 233 -8.87 6.32 9.62
N ILE A 234 -8.58 5.08 9.21
CA ILE A 234 -9.55 3.98 9.14
C ILE A 234 -9.61 3.36 10.54
N ASP A 235 -10.80 3.09 11.03
CA ASP A 235 -10.96 2.47 12.33
C ASP A 235 -10.33 1.07 12.35
N VAL A 236 -9.86 0.66 13.53
CA VAL A 236 -9.12 -0.60 13.72
C VAL A 236 -9.94 -1.81 13.27
N GLU A 237 -11.27 -1.77 13.40
CA GLU A 237 -12.13 -2.90 13.02
C GLU A 237 -12.22 -3.04 11.50
N THR A 238 -12.26 -1.92 10.77
CA THR A 238 -12.20 -1.91 9.30
C THR A 238 -10.81 -2.33 8.79
N LEU A 239 -9.72 -1.90 9.44
CA LEU A 239 -8.38 -2.39 9.11
C LEU A 239 -8.25 -3.91 9.32
N LYS A 240 -8.82 -4.44 10.42
CA LYS A 240 -8.88 -5.89 10.65
C LYS A 240 -9.65 -6.62 9.55
N LYS A 241 -10.79 -6.09 9.13
CA LYS A 241 -11.55 -6.66 8.00
C LYS A 241 -10.75 -6.68 6.70
N TYR A 242 -9.99 -5.63 6.40
CA TYR A 242 -9.11 -5.63 5.22
C TYR A 242 -7.97 -6.63 5.35
N ALA A 243 -7.39 -6.76 6.55
CA ALA A 243 -6.32 -7.69 6.82
C ALA A 243 -6.78 -9.16 6.83
N GLU A 244 -8.04 -9.44 7.15
CA GLU A 244 -8.68 -10.77 7.07
C GLU A 244 -9.25 -11.09 5.69
N GLY A 245 -9.56 -10.07 4.88
CA GLY A 245 -10.12 -10.20 3.55
C GLY A 245 -9.11 -10.59 2.47
N ASP A 246 -9.62 -10.85 1.27
CA ASP A 246 -8.82 -11.00 0.05
C ASP A 246 -8.76 -9.67 -0.71
N GLY A 247 -7.59 -9.29 -1.23
CA GLY A 247 -7.43 -8.09 -2.06
C GLY A 247 -6.16 -7.28 -1.77
N PRO A 248 -5.89 -6.24 -2.59
CA PRO A 248 -4.62 -5.51 -2.56
C PRO A 248 -4.38 -4.71 -1.27
N LEU A 249 -5.43 -4.39 -0.52
CA LEU A 249 -5.33 -3.65 0.74
C LEU A 249 -4.92 -4.51 1.94
N LYS A 250 -4.96 -5.84 1.82
CA LYS A 250 -4.67 -6.77 2.92
C LYS A 250 -3.31 -6.52 3.56
N PHE A 251 -2.27 -6.49 2.75
CA PHE A 251 -0.89 -6.32 3.19
C PHE A 251 -0.64 -4.94 3.80
N LEU A 252 -1.23 -3.89 3.21
CA LEU A 252 -1.10 -2.55 3.74
C LEU A 252 -1.87 -2.36 5.05
N ALA A 253 -3.03 -3.01 5.19
CA ALA A 253 -3.79 -3.03 6.44
C ALA A 253 -3.01 -3.74 7.55
N VAL A 254 -2.37 -4.89 7.25
CA VAL A 254 -1.49 -5.58 8.21
C VAL A 254 -0.28 -4.73 8.58
N GLU A 255 0.42 -4.15 7.61
CA GLU A 255 1.56 -3.26 7.85
C GLU A 255 1.15 -2.03 8.70
N THR A 256 -0.05 -1.51 8.48
CA THR A 256 -0.62 -0.40 9.26
C THR A 256 -0.92 -0.83 10.70
N LEU A 257 -1.57 -1.98 10.88
CA LEU A 257 -1.87 -2.54 12.20
C LEU A 257 -0.56 -2.83 12.98
N ALA A 258 0.44 -3.41 12.31
CA ALA A 258 1.79 -3.62 12.82
C ALA A 258 2.43 -2.31 13.31
N TYR A 259 2.40 -1.28 12.46
CA TYR A 259 2.97 0.03 12.74
C TYR A 259 2.38 0.68 13.99
N PHE A 260 1.09 0.45 14.25
CA PHE A 260 0.40 0.95 15.45
C PHE A 260 0.49 0.03 16.67
N GLY A 261 1.23 -1.09 16.58
CA GLY A 261 1.31 -2.07 17.65
C GLY A 261 -0.01 -2.80 17.90
N ILE A 262 -0.85 -2.91 16.86
CA ILE A 262 -2.12 -3.63 16.89
C ILE A 262 -1.90 -4.97 16.19
N TYR A 263 -1.93 -6.04 16.96
CA TYR A 263 -1.62 -7.38 16.47
C TYR A 263 -2.90 -8.12 16.06
N MET A 264 -2.78 -8.91 14.99
CA MET A 264 -3.87 -9.72 14.46
C MET A 264 -3.67 -11.18 14.83
N ASP A 265 -4.64 -11.79 15.50
CA ASP A 265 -4.68 -13.24 15.68
C ASP A 265 -5.10 -13.90 14.36
N VAL A 266 -4.12 -14.42 13.63
CA VAL A 266 -4.41 -15.18 12.41
C VAL A 266 -4.71 -16.62 12.80
N ASN A 267 -5.98 -16.94 13.09
CA ASN A 267 -6.43 -18.27 13.55
C ASN A 267 -6.01 -19.41 12.59
N VAL A 268 -5.57 -20.54 13.15
CA VAL A 268 -4.95 -21.66 12.41
C VAL A 268 -5.57 -23.02 12.75
N SER A 269 -5.94 -23.78 11.72
CA SER A 269 -5.97 -25.25 11.77
C SER A 269 -4.80 -25.81 10.97
N VAL A 270 -4.03 -26.72 11.57
CA VAL A 270 -2.80 -27.29 11.01
C VAL A 270 -3.12 -28.59 10.26
N GLY A 271 -2.78 -28.65 8.97
CA GLY A 271 -2.67 -29.89 8.20
C GLY A 271 -1.20 -30.28 8.02
N SER A 272 -0.91 -31.57 7.99
CA SER A 272 0.44 -32.17 8.07
C SER A 272 1.11 -32.52 6.73
N ALA A 273 2.46 -32.38 6.68
CA ALA A 273 3.51 -33.14 5.90
C ALA A 273 3.67 -32.86 4.36
N GLU A 274 4.81 -33.00 3.62
CA GLU A 274 6.25 -33.43 3.81
C GLU A 274 7.19 -33.27 2.54
N THR A 275 8.38 -32.61 2.59
CA THR A 275 9.65 -32.43 1.70
C THR A 275 9.91 -31.93 0.20
N THR A 276 9.87 -30.59 -0.10
CA THR A 276 10.34 -29.64 -1.21
C THR A 276 10.19 -28.19 -0.64
N PHE A 277 10.43 -27.03 -1.31
CA PHE A 277 10.15 -25.70 -0.68
C PHE A 277 8.72 -25.67 -0.08
N GLY A 278 7.73 -26.12 -0.86
CA GLY A 278 6.34 -26.30 -0.43
C GLY A 278 6.11 -27.45 0.57
N GLU A 279 7.16 -28.05 1.09
CA GLU A 279 7.05 -29.07 2.10
C GLU A 279 8.14 -28.96 3.23
N ILE A 280 9.11 -28.02 3.11
CA ILE A 280 9.87 -27.37 4.20
C ILE A 280 8.96 -26.28 4.82
N PHE A 281 8.31 -25.52 3.95
CA PHE A 281 7.22 -24.61 4.31
C PHE A 281 5.90 -25.28 3.97
N SER A 282 4.95 -25.31 4.91
CA SER A 282 3.56 -25.49 4.49
C SER A 282 3.16 -24.24 3.69
N PRO A 283 2.77 -24.32 2.40
CA PRO A 283 2.42 -23.15 1.59
C PRO A 283 1.32 -22.31 2.23
N ALA A 284 0.36 -22.99 2.87
CA ALA A 284 -0.70 -22.35 3.64
C ALA A 284 -0.20 -21.65 4.91
N HIS A 285 0.82 -22.19 5.58
CA HIS A 285 1.45 -21.54 6.72
C HIS A 285 2.29 -20.35 6.29
N TYR A 286 3.07 -20.49 5.21
CA TYR A 286 3.90 -19.42 4.65
C TYR A 286 3.05 -18.23 4.21
N ALA A 287 2.04 -18.49 3.36
CA ALA A 287 1.10 -17.46 2.89
C ALA A 287 0.31 -16.76 4.00
N ARG A 288 0.19 -17.38 5.19
CA ARG A 288 -0.46 -16.76 6.35
C ARG A 288 0.34 -15.60 6.90
N TYR A 289 1.67 -15.73 6.96
CA TYR A 289 2.54 -14.76 7.61
C TYR A 289 3.33 -13.89 6.62
N GLU A 290 3.37 -14.25 5.33
CA GLU A 290 3.84 -13.35 4.25
C GLU A 290 3.13 -11.98 4.24
N VAL A 291 1.92 -11.91 4.79
CA VAL A 291 1.17 -10.66 4.91
C VAL A 291 1.86 -9.60 5.78
N TYR A 292 2.75 -10.02 6.67
CA TYR A 292 3.59 -9.13 7.47
C TYR A 292 4.82 -8.64 6.70
N HIS A 293 5.15 -9.22 5.54
CA HIS A 293 6.32 -8.83 4.77
C HIS A 293 6.14 -7.42 4.19
N PRO A 294 6.97 -6.44 4.57
CA PRO A 294 6.70 -5.04 4.29
C PRO A 294 7.01 -4.65 2.82
N GLY A 295 7.68 -5.52 2.06
CA GLY A 295 7.88 -5.35 0.63
C GLY A 295 6.69 -5.80 -0.22
N TYR A 296 5.95 -6.83 0.22
CA TYR A 296 5.00 -7.56 -0.65
C TYR A 296 3.74 -6.76 -0.97
N GLY A 297 3.15 -6.11 0.03
CA GLY A 297 2.00 -5.23 -0.20
C GLY A 297 2.30 -4.10 -1.20
N ARG A 298 3.53 -3.57 -1.16
CA ARG A 298 3.93 -2.47 -2.04
C ARG A 298 4.10 -2.94 -3.48
N GLN A 299 4.69 -4.13 -3.69
CA GLN A 299 4.77 -4.71 -5.04
C GLN A 299 3.39 -4.86 -5.67
N ILE A 300 2.41 -5.35 -4.90
CA ILE A 300 1.04 -5.58 -5.35
C ILE A 300 0.39 -4.30 -5.88
N VAL A 301 0.51 -3.20 -5.13
CA VAL A 301 -0.02 -1.88 -5.53
C VAL A 301 0.63 -1.39 -6.83
N TYR A 302 1.95 -1.49 -6.93
CA TYR A 302 2.69 -1.04 -8.12
C TYR A 302 2.37 -1.87 -9.35
N ILE A 303 2.30 -3.20 -9.22
CA ILE A 303 1.95 -4.09 -10.32
C ILE A 303 0.55 -3.78 -10.85
N ASN A 304 -0.43 -3.57 -9.95
CA ASN A 304 -1.79 -3.24 -10.37
C ASN A 304 -1.83 -1.92 -11.16
N GLU A 305 -1.12 -0.88 -10.70
CA GLU A 305 -0.96 0.39 -11.45
C GLU A 305 -0.35 0.16 -12.83
N LEU A 306 0.73 -0.63 -12.92
CA LEU A 306 1.40 -0.92 -14.18
C LEU A 306 0.49 -1.65 -15.15
N VAL A 307 -0.23 -2.69 -14.70
CA VAL A 307 -1.13 -3.47 -15.53
C VAL A 307 -2.27 -2.60 -16.06
N GLU A 308 -2.87 -1.77 -15.22
CA GLU A 308 -3.92 -0.81 -15.62
C GLU A 308 -3.38 0.22 -16.62
N ARG A 309 -2.21 0.78 -16.35
CA ARG A 309 -1.56 1.80 -17.20
C ARG A 309 -1.20 1.27 -18.58
N LEU A 310 -0.73 0.02 -18.65
CA LEU A 310 -0.37 -0.64 -19.91
C LEU A 310 -1.60 -1.15 -20.68
N GLY A 311 -2.78 -1.21 -20.03
CA GLY A 311 -4.02 -1.65 -20.66
C GLY A 311 -3.99 -3.11 -21.13
N VAL A 312 -3.14 -3.94 -20.51
CA VAL A 312 -2.92 -5.34 -20.90
C VAL A 312 -4.06 -6.21 -20.40
N ARG A 313 -4.63 -7.03 -21.29
CA ARG A 313 -5.82 -7.86 -21.00
C ARG A 313 -5.52 -9.36 -20.95
N GLU A 314 -4.52 -9.81 -21.70
CA GLU A 314 -4.03 -11.19 -21.69
C GLU A 314 -2.74 -11.24 -20.88
N VAL A 315 -2.90 -11.52 -19.57
CA VAL A 315 -1.82 -11.62 -18.60
C VAL A 315 -1.58 -13.09 -18.27
N LEU A 316 -0.30 -13.48 -18.25
CA LEU A 316 0.16 -14.72 -17.62
C LEU A 316 0.78 -14.35 -16.26
N ASP A 317 0.27 -14.92 -15.19
CA ASP A 317 0.88 -14.82 -13.86
C ASP A 317 1.82 -16.01 -13.64
N VAL A 318 3.05 -15.76 -13.18
CA VAL A 318 4.07 -16.78 -13.02
C VAL A 318 4.39 -16.95 -11.54
N GLY A 319 4.07 -18.16 -11.06
CA GLY A 319 4.24 -18.69 -9.71
C GLY A 319 3.28 -18.11 -8.67
N THR A 320 3.20 -18.75 -7.51
CA THR A 320 2.37 -18.33 -6.38
C THR A 320 3.08 -17.33 -5.48
N GLY A 321 3.40 -16.17 -6.03
CA GLY A 321 3.87 -15.04 -5.22
C GLY A 321 2.73 -14.39 -4.42
N PRO A 322 3.04 -13.49 -3.46
CA PRO A 322 2.06 -12.86 -2.58
C PRO A 322 0.91 -12.13 -3.32
N GLY A 323 1.10 -11.76 -4.58
CA GLY A 323 0.10 -11.13 -5.44
C GLY A 323 -0.78 -12.06 -6.28
N TYR A 324 -0.81 -13.38 -6.03
CA TYR A 324 -1.64 -14.34 -6.79
C TYR A 324 -3.15 -13.99 -6.82
N HIS A 325 -3.61 -13.11 -5.92
CA HIS A 325 -4.98 -12.61 -5.85
C HIS A 325 -5.23 -11.36 -6.71
N LEU A 326 -4.21 -10.79 -7.36
CA LEU A 326 -4.37 -9.63 -8.24
C LEU A 326 -5.08 -9.97 -9.54
N PHE A 327 -4.92 -11.20 -10.03
CA PHE A 327 -5.30 -11.57 -11.38
C PHE A 327 -6.33 -12.71 -11.42
N TYR A 328 -7.49 -12.49 -10.80
CA TYR A 328 -8.64 -13.42 -10.79
C TYR A 328 -9.11 -13.94 -12.18
N ARG A 329 -8.55 -13.42 -13.28
CA ARG A 329 -8.86 -13.81 -14.66
C ARG A 329 -7.62 -14.06 -15.54
N ALA A 330 -6.40 -14.08 -15.00
CA ALA A 330 -5.20 -14.48 -15.73
C ALA A 330 -5.07 -16.00 -15.83
N ASP A 331 -4.30 -16.45 -16.81
CA ASP A 331 -3.75 -17.81 -16.77
C ASP A 331 -2.55 -17.77 -15.81
N CYS A 332 -2.39 -18.79 -14.98
CA CYS A 332 -1.30 -18.88 -14.02
C CYS A 332 -0.40 -20.06 -14.36
N VAL A 333 0.92 -19.92 -14.26
CA VAL A 333 1.87 -21.04 -14.36
C VAL A 333 2.53 -21.26 -13.02
N GLU A 334 2.36 -22.45 -12.44
CA GLU A 334 3.01 -22.84 -11.19
C GLU A 334 3.57 -24.27 -11.34
N PRO A 335 4.90 -24.44 -11.45
CA PRO A 335 5.51 -25.77 -11.60
C PRO A 335 5.37 -26.65 -10.34
N GLU A 336 5.22 -26.07 -9.14
CA GLU A 336 5.17 -26.83 -7.89
C GLU A 336 3.74 -27.20 -7.47
N ALA A 337 3.46 -28.50 -7.45
CA ALA A 337 2.12 -29.02 -7.15
C ALA A 337 1.60 -28.63 -5.74
N ALA A 338 2.49 -28.43 -4.78
CA ALA A 338 2.16 -28.02 -3.41
C ALA A 338 1.37 -26.69 -3.36
N PHE A 339 1.54 -25.83 -4.36
CA PHE A 339 0.94 -24.51 -4.42
C PHE A 339 -0.37 -24.44 -5.23
N TRP A 340 -0.76 -25.51 -5.92
CA TRP A 340 -1.93 -25.49 -6.82
C TRP A 340 -3.26 -25.29 -6.10
N GLU A 341 -3.41 -25.83 -4.89
CA GLU A 341 -4.63 -25.62 -4.10
C GLU A 341 -4.80 -24.14 -3.73
N MET A 342 -3.71 -23.37 -3.57
CA MET A 342 -3.80 -21.94 -3.28
C MET A 342 -4.32 -21.12 -4.47
N LEU A 343 -4.13 -21.61 -5.70
CA LEU A 343 -4.53 -20.95 -6.95
C LEU A 343 -5.95 -21.31 -7.40
N LYS A 344 -6.57 -22.31 -6.77
CA LYS A 344 -7.89 -22.81 -7.15
C LYS A 344 -8.97 -21.73 -7.01
N GLY A 345 -9.66 -21.45 -8.11
CA GLY A 345 -10.68 -20.38 -8.18
C GLY A 345 -10.13 -18.96 -8.20
N LYS A 346 -8.79 -18.79 -8.23
CA LYS A 346 -8.10 -17.49 -8.29
C LYS A 346 -7.42 -17.24 -9.64
N CYS A 347 -7.32 -18.26 -10.49
CA CYS A 347 -6.85 -18.16 -11.86
C CYS A 347 -7.92 -18.65 -12.82
N ARG A 348 -7.90 -18.17 -14.06
CA ARG A 348 -8.71 -18.72 -15.16
C ARG A 348 -8.40 -20.20 -15.38
N GLN A 349 -7.11 -20.54 -15.31
CA GLN A 349 -6.58 -21.89 -15.30
C GLN A 349 -5.19 -21.89 -14.67
N VAL A 350 -4.81 -23.03 -14.09
CA VAL A 350 -3.47 -23.28 -13.56
C VAL A 350 -2.75 -24.22 -14.52
N LEU A 351 -1.66 -23.74 -15.10
CA LEU A 351 -0.78 -24.45 -16.01
C LEU A 351 0.40 -25.03 -15.23
N LYS A 352 0.76 -26.29 -15.50
CA LYS A 352 1.93 -26.95 -14.89
C LYS A 352 3.25 -26.45 -15.48
N GLU A 353 3.20 -25.97 -16.71
CA GLU A 353 4.34 -25.48 -17.45
C GLU A 353 3.91 -24.36 -18.42
N PHE A 354 4.90 -23.65 -18.96
CA PHE A 354 4.65 -22.61 -19.95
C PHE A 354 4.12 -23.23 -21.25
N ASP A 355 2.92 -22.81 -21.65
CA ASP A 355 2.30 -23.25 -22.90
C ASP A 355 2.72 -22.32 -24.05
N VAL A 356 3.74 -22.74 -24.81
CA VAL A 356 4.27 -21.98 -25.97
C VAL A 356 3.32 -21.92 -27.16
N SER A 357 2.19 -22.65 -27.14
CA SER A 357 1.14 -22.50 -28.15
C SER A 357 0.28 -21.25 -27.92
N ARG A 358 0.39 -20.64 -26.73
CA ARG A 358 -0.31 -19.40 -26.36
C ARG A 358 0.62 -18.20 -26.44
N SER A 359 0.01 -17.02 -26.52
CA SER A 359 0.77 -15.77 -26.49
C SER A 359 0.07 -14.73 -25.65
N TYR A 360 0.82 -14.04 -24.81
CA TYR A 360 0.32 -13.06 -23.85
C TYR A 360 0.79 -11.65 -24.19
N ASN A 361 0.03 -10.64 -23.77
CA ASN A 361 0.42 -9.23 -23.87
C ASN A 361 1.27 -8.78 -22.68
N ALA A 362 1.08 -9.43 -21.53
CA ALA A 362 1.94 -9.25 -20.39
C ALA A 362 2.21 -10.58 -19.68
N VAL A 363 3.40 -10.67 -19.08
CA VAL A 363 3.75 -11.69 -18.12
C VAL A 363 4.10 -10.97 -16.82
N VAL A 364 3.48 -11.38 -15.72
CA VAL A 364 3.79 -10.88 -14.38
C VAL A 364 4.46 -12.01 -13.61
N ALA A 365 5.55 -11.72 -12.93
CA ALA A 365 6.24 -12.67 -12.07
C ALA A 365 6.53 -12.03 -10.71
N MET A 366 6.02 -12.66 -9.65
CA MET A 366 6.26 -12.24 -8.26
C MET A 366 7.03 -13.34 -7.54
N GLY A 367 8.24 -13.05 -7.07
CA GLY A 367 9.06 -14.02 -6.29
C GLY A 367 9.28 -15.38 -6.96
N SER A 368 9.18 -15.43 -8.29
CA SER A 368 9.18 -16.69 -9.06
C SER A 368 10.40 -16.90 -9.97
N PRO A 369 11.14 -15.87 -10.42
CA PRO A 369 12.34 -16.06 -11.25
C PRO A 369 13.42 -16.95 -10.60
N HIS A 370 13.58 -16.90 -9.28
CA HIS A 370 14.62 -17.66 -8.58
C HIS A 370 14.27 -19.15 -8.37
N ARG A 371 12.97 -19.52 -8.33
CA ARG A 371 12.51 -20.92 -8.21
C ARG A 371 12.66 -21.72 -9.51
N ILE A 372 12.48 -21.05 -10.66
CA ILE A 372 12.56 -21.67 -12.00
C ILE A 372 14.00 -21.63 -12.58
N GLY A 373 14.86 -20.78 -12.00
CA GLY A 373 16.16 -20.40 -12.55
C GLY A 373 15.99 -19.25 -13.54
N ILE A 374 16.76 -18.18 -13.35
CA ILE A 374 16.55 -16.89 -14.04
C ILE A 374 16.65 -17.03 -15.57
N GLU A 375 17.63 -17.76 -16.07
CA GLU A 375 17.85 -17.95 -17.50
C GLU A 375 16.69 -18.73 -18.15
N VAL A 376 16.31 -19.85 -17.54
CA VAL A 376 15.18 -20.70 -17.99
C VAL A 376 13.87 -19.92 -17.92
N PHE A 377 13.67 -19.14 -16.85
CA PHE A 377 12.52 -18.26 -16.70
C PHE A 377 12.46 -17.24 -17.85
N LEU A 378 13.53 -16.49 -18.11
CA LEU A 378 13.56 -15.48 -19.16
C LEU A 378 13.36 -16.08 -20.55
N GLU A 379 13.94 -17.26 -20.83
CA GLU A 379 13.74 -17.98 -22.10
C GLU A 379 12.26 -18.34 -22.30
N LYS A 380 11.63 -18.96 -21.29
CA LYS A 380 10.22 -19.37 -21.36
C LYS A 380 9.27 -18.18 -21.46
N VAL A 381 9.53 -17.11 -20.71
CA VAL A 381 8.76 -15.86 -20.81
C VAL A 381 8.88 -15.25 -22.20
N SER A 382 10.10 -15.24 -22.77
CA SER A 382 10.30 -14.77 -24.14
C SER A 382 9.47 -15.61 -25.10
N ALA A 383 9.45 -16.94 -24.98
CA ALA A 383 8.68 -17.80 -25.87
C ALA A 383 7.16 -17.49 -25.89
N VAL A 384 6.57 -17.12 -24.75
CA VAL A 384 5.11 -16.91 -24.61
C VAL A 384 4.65 -15.45 -24.71
N LEU A 385 5.55 -14.47 -24.63
CA LEU A 385 5.19 -13.05 -24.62
C LEU A 385 5.19 -12.49 -26.05
N LYS A 386 4.16 -11.77 -26.50
CA LYS A 386 4.16 -11.17 -27.86
C LYS A 386 5.32 -10.15 -28.02
N SER A 387 5.81 -9.94 -29.25
CA SER A 387 6.74 -8.83 -29.53
C SER A 387 6.08 -7.50 -29.16
N GLY A 388 6.82 -6.61 -28.47
CA GLY A 388 6.27 -5.40 -27.85
C GLY A 388 5.39 -5.64 -26.62
N GLY A 389 5.28 -6.90 -26.17
CA GLY A 389 4.62 -7.26 -24.91
C GLY A 389 5.48 -6.94 -23.70
N PHE A 390 4.86 -6.94 -22.52
CA PHE A 390 5.50 -6.49 -21.29
C PHE A 390 5.82 -7.63 -20.32
N LEU A 391 7.02 -7.63 -19.76
CA LEU A 391 7.38 -8.48 -18.63
C LEU A 391 7.46 -7.58 -17.39
N ILE A 392 6.64 -7.87 -16.38
CA ILE A 392 6.63 -7.20 -15.09
C ILE A 392 7.23 -8.18 -14.07
N VAL A 393 8.37 -7.83 -13.49
CA VAL A 393 9.03 -8.64 -12.46
C VAL A 393 9.00 -7.88 -11.16
N ALA A 394 8.40 -8.47 -10.13
CA ALA A 394 8.49 -7.97 -8.78
C ALA A 394 9.21 -9.00 -7.91
N ASP A 395 10.42 -8.66 -7.48
CA ASP A 395 11.26 -9.57 -6.70
C ASP A 395 12.16 -8.81 -5.73
N GLU A 396 12.82 -9.58 -4.88
CA GLU A 396 13.81 -9.13 -3.93
C GLU A 396 15.22 -9.30 -4.47
N PHE A 397 15.98 -8.21 -4.46
CA PHE A 397 17.36 -8.19 -4.90
C PHE A 397 18.23 -7.76 -3.71
N PRO A 398 19.09 -8.63 -3.16
CA PRO A 398 20.09 -8.21 -2.18
C PRO A 398 21.04 -7.20 -2.81
N GLY A 399 21.75 -6.45 -1.96
CA GLY A 399 22.75 -5.49 -2.44
C GLY A 399 23.84 -6.15 -3.28
N GLU A 400 24.47 -5.37 -4.15
CA GLU A 400 25.55 -5.84 -5.03
C GLU A 400 26.65 -6.61 -4.26
N PHE A 401 27.12 -7.71 -4.86
CA PHE A 401 28.13 -8.60 -4.30
C PHE A 401 29.06 -9.11 -5.40
N LYS A 402 30.34 -9.31 -5.08
CA LYS A 402 31.35 -9.80 -6.04
C LYS A 402 31.65 -11.29 -5.91
N ASP A 403 31.33 -11.87 -4.77
CA ASP A 403 31.62 -13.26 -4.42
C ASP A 403 30.52 -13.84 -3.52
N GLU A 404 30.62 -15.13 -3.24
CA GLU A 404 29.64 -15.87 -2.45
C GLU A 404 29.57 -15.38 -1.00
N GLU A 405 30.69 -14.95 -0.41
CA GLU A 405 30.72 -14.46 0.96
C GLU A 405 29.94 -13.15 1.09
N GLU A 406 30.20 -12.18 0.22
CA GLU A 406 29.46 -10.93 0.16
C GLU A 406 27.97 -11.16 -0.14
N ARG A 407 27.65 -12.12 -1.02
CA ARG A 407 26.26 -12.51 -1.29
C ARG A 407 25.56 -12.95 -0.02
N VAL A 408 26.16 -13.88 0.73
CA VAL A 408 25.59 -14.43 1.96
C VAL A 408 25.37 -13.33 3.00
N ILE A 409 26.36 -12.45 3.19
CA ILE A 409 26.25 -11.31 4.11
C ILE A 409 25.09 -10.39 3.67
N ASN A 410 25.00 -10.05 2.39
CA ASN A 410 23.97 -9.14 1.88
C ASN A 410 22.57 -9.75 1.96
N VAL A 411 22.41 -11.05 1.69
CA VAL A 411 21.13 -11.76 1.90
C VAL A 411 20.74 -11.74 3.37
N ALA A 412 21.67 -12.01 4.28
CA ALA A 412 21.37 -11.99 5.71
C ALA A 412 20.96 -10.61 6.22
N ARG A 413 21.67 -9.54 5.79
CA ARG A 413 21.30 -8.16 6.09
C ARG A 413 19.94 -7.79 5.51
N HIS A 414 19.63 -8.28 4.31
CA HIS A 414 18.37 -8.02 3.62
C HIS A 414 17.18 -8.57 4.43
N HIS A 415 17.22 -9.83 4.84
CA HIS A 415 16.18 -10.44 5.68
C HIS A 415 16.13 -9.86 7.10
N ALA A 416 17.30 -9.56 7.69
CA ALA A 416 17.35 -8.90 9.00
C ALA A 416 16.66 -7.52 8.98
N ALA A 417 16.80 -6.76 7.87
CA ALA A 417 16.17 -5.46 7.71
C ALA A 417 14.63 -5.54 7.75
N TYR A 418 14.02 -6.56 7.12
CA TYR A 418 12.56 -6.73 7.16
C TYR A 418 12.05 -6.96 8.57
N VAL A 419 12.69 -7.87 9.30
CA VAL A 419 12.25 -8.23 10.65
C VAL A 419 12.47 -7.09 11.64
N LEU A 420 13.59 -6.36 11.51
CA LEU A 420 13.88 -5.19 12.36
C LEU A 420 12.89 -4.04 12.13
N ASP A 421 12.44 -3.79 10.90
CA ASP A 421 11.55 -2.66 10.57
C ASP A 421 10.19 -2.77 11.27
N ILE A 422 9.67 -3.99 11.39
CA ILE A 422 8.33 -4.24 11.94
C ILE A 422 8.35 -4.93 13.31
N TRP A 423 9.49 -4.94 14.00
CA TRP A 423 9.60 -5.67 15.27
C TRP A 423 8.63 -5.11 16.32
N PRO A 424 7.74 -5.95 16.89
CA PRO A 424 6.70 -5.52 17.82
C PRO A 424 7.26 -5.02 19.16
N ARG A 425 6.60 -4.00 19.74
CA ARG A 425 7.08 -3.29 20.95
C ARG A 425 6.86 -4.06 22.26
N ASP A 426 5.90 -4.97 22.26
CA ASP A 426 5.48 -5.81 23.38
C ASP A 426 6.13 -7.19 23.37
N VAL A 427 6.91 -7.52 22.33
CA VAL A 427 7.83 -8.66 22.32
C VAL A 427 9.18 -8.20 22.85
N ASP A 428 9.85 -9.08 23.60
CA ASP A 428 11.16 -8.80 24.17
C ASP A 428 12.14 -8.35 23.08
N PRO A 429 12.65 -7.09 23.13
CA PRO A 429 13.60 -6.60 22.14
C PRO A 429 14.93 -7.38 22.16
N ALA A 430 15.26 -8.09 23.24
CA ALA A 430 16.46 -8.93 23.29
C ALA A 430 16.43 -10.05 22.24
N LEU A 431 15.24 -10.52 21.83
CA LEU A 431 15.09 -11.52 20.79
C LEU A 431 15.49 -11.00 19.40
N ALA A 432 15.39 -9.69 19.15
CA ALA A 432 15.81 -9.06 17.90
C ALA A 432 17.26 -8.56 17.92
N ALA A 433 17.94 -8.56 19.08
CA ALA A 433 19.31 -8.06 19.18
C ALA A 433 20.28 -8.74 18.20
N PRO A 434 20.25 -10.08 17.98
CA PRO A 434 21.13 -10.71 17.00
C PRO A 434 20.90 -10.23 15.57
N LEU A 435 19.68 -9.82 15.20
CA LEU A 435 19.40 -9.27 13.87
C LEU A 435 20.12 -7.95 13.62
N LEU A 436 20.21 -7.09 14.64
CA LEU A 436 20.95 -5.83 14.53
C LEU A 436 22.43 -6.11 14.28
N GLU A 437 22.98 -7.12 14.96
CA GLU A 437 24.35 -7.56 14.74
C GLU A 437 24.55 -8.13 13.33
N ILE A 438 23.62 -8.92 12.79
CA ILE A 438 23.64 -9.36 11.39
C ILE A 438 23.60 -8.17 10.43
N TYR A 439 22.72 -7.20 10.68
CA TYR A 439 22.56 -6.02 9.84
C TYR A 439 23.86 -5.18 9.75
N LEU A 440 24.60 -5.12 10.86
CA LEU A 440 25.88 -4.40 10.97
C LEU A 440 27.10 -5.25 10.59
N ALA A 441 27.00 -6.57 10.65
CA ALA A 441 28.10 -7.51 10.45
C ALA A 441 28.77 -7.28 9.10
N ARG A 442 30.11 -7.31 9.05
CA ARG A 442 30.93 -7.09 7.84
C ARG A 442 31.62 -8.37 7.35
N ASP A 443 31.42 -9.48 8.07
CA ASP A 443 32.04 -10.78 7.84
C ASP A 443 31.03 -11.91 8.05
N MET A 444 31.29 -13.05 7.41
CA MET A 444 30.39 -14.20 7.45
C MET A 444 30.33 -14.87 8.83
N ALA A 445 31.42 -14.85 9.61
CA ALA A 445 31.46 -15.53 10.90
C ALA A 445 30.44 -14.96 11.88
N ARG A 446 30.38 -13.62 11.98
CA ARG A 446 29.37 -12.92 12.78
C ARG A 446 27.95 -13.17 12.26
N VAL A 447 27.76 -13.17 10.95
CA VAL A 447 26.44 -13.46 10.35
C VAL A 447 25.94 -14.85 10.77
N VAL A 448 26.79 -15.88 10.70
CA VAL A 448 26.43 -17.26 11.09
C VAL A 448 26.16 -17.37 12.59
N GLU A 449 27.03 -16.79 13.42
CA GLU A 449 26.88 -16.79 14.88
C GLU A 449 25.56 -16.15 15.31
N HIS A 450 25.29 -14.94 14.81
CA HIS A 450 24.11 -14.18 15.20
C HIS A 450 22.83 -14.73 14.58
N ALA A 451 22.88 -15.33 13.38
CA ALA A 451 21.74 -16.05 12.84
C ALA A 451 21.37 -17.24 13.74
N ALA A 452 22.36 -18.04 14.17
CA ALA A 452 22.14 -19.14 15.11
C ALA A 452 21.54 -18.67 16.45
N ALA A 453 22.06 -17.58 17.01
CA ALA A 453 21.52 -16.98 18.23
C ALA A 453 20.07 -16.49 18.03
N PHE A 454 19.78 -15.87 16.89
CA PHE A 454 18.44 -15.39 16.55
C PHE A 454 17.44 -16.55 16.51
N ARG A 455 17.76 -17.61 15.75
CA ARG A 455 16.92 -18.79 15.61
C ARG A 455 16.65 -19.43 16.97
N ALA A 456 17.69 -19.61 17.80
CA ALA A 456 17.53 -20.18 19.13
C ALA A 456 16.61 -19.34 20.02
N GLY A 457 16.69 -18.00 19.92
CA GLY A 457 15.79 -17.10 20.63
C GLY A 457 14.33 -17.23 20.17
N LEU A 458 14.09 -17.34 18.87
CA LEU A 458 12.73 -17.47 18.31
C LEU A 458 12.02 -18.77 18.74
N GLU A 459 12.75 -19.87 18.95
CA GLU A 459 12.14 -21.13 19.43
C GLU A 459 11.55 -21.00 20.85
N LEU A 460 12.06 -20.07 21.65
CA LEU A 460 11.57 -19.80 23.01
C LEU A 460 10.32 -18.90 23.01
N ALA A 461 10.00 -18.26 21.89
CA ALA A 461 8.84 -17.40 21.72
C ALA A 461 7.81 -18.08 20.80
N GLN A 462 6.62 -18.36 21.33
CA GLN A 462 5.52 -18.96 20.56
C GLN A 462 4.25 -18.13 20.65
N GLY A 463 3.44 -18.20 19.60
CA GLY A 463 2.08 -17.64 19.59
C GLY A 463 1.98 -16.17 19.21
N HIS A 464 3.10 -15.49 18.88
CA HIS A 464 3.06 -14.12 18.38
C HIS A 464 3.21 -14.07 16.84
N PRO A 465 2.27 -13.46 16.09
CA PRO A 465 2.30 -13.47 14.62
C PRO A 465 3.59 -12.93 13.99
N PHE A 466 4.19 -11.89 14.58
CA PHE A 466 5.46 -11.34 14.12
C PHE A 466 6.66 -12.23 14.43
N VAL A 467 6.57 -13.04 15.50
CA VAL A 467 7.59 -14.03 15.81
C VAL A 467 7.51 -15.18 14.80
N GLU A 468 6.31 -15.57 14.39
CA GLU A 468 6.12 -16.56 13.31
C GLU A 468 6.63 -16.02 11.97
N PHE A 469 6.32 -14.77 11.61
CA PHE A 469 6.95 -14.11 10.45
C PHE A 469 8.48 -14.10 10.55
N ALA A 470 9.03 -13.72 11.71
CA ALA A 470 10.47 -13.71 11.95
C ALA A 470 11.11 -15.11 11.82
N LYS A 471 10.40 -16.19 12.16
CA LYS A 471 10.84 -17.57 11.92
C LYS A 471 10.92 -17.89 10.43
N LEU A 472 9.96 -17.42 9.62
CA LEU A 472 10.00 -17.60 8.17
C LEU A 472 11.18 -16.84 7.54
N GLU A 473 11.42 -15.60 7.97
CA GLU A 473 12.55 -14.79 7.52
C GLU A 473 13.89 -15.39 7.95
N ALA A 474 13.98 -15.90 9.18
CA ALA A 474 15.16 -16.63 9.64
C ALA A 474 15.42 -17.86 8.76
N LEU A 475 14.39 -18.64 8.44
CA LEU A 475 14.53 -19.82 7.59
C LEU A 475 14.94 -19.45 6.16
N SER A 476 14.31 -18.44 5.55
CA SER A 476 14.65 -17.93 4.22
C SER A 476 16.10 -17.43 4.18
N MET A 477 16.52 -16.74 5.24
CA MET A 477 17.91 -16.35 5.46
C MET A 477 18.83 -17.57 5.44
N TYR A 478 18.57 -18.62 6.22
CA TYR A 478 19.39 -19.84 6.21
C TYR A 478 19.43 -20.55 4.86
N LEU A 479 18.29 -20.67 4.16
CA LEU A 479 18.23 -21.28 2.84
C LEU A 479 19.06 -20.49 1.82
N GLY A 480 19.06 -19.16 1.93
CA GLY A 480 19.90 -18.26 1.14
C GLY A 480 21.38 -18.37 1.47
N MET A 481 21.74 -18.58 2.74
CA MET A 481 23.11 -18.89 3.15
C MET A 481 23.59 -20.20 2.52
N MET A 482 22.76 -21.24 2.55
CA MET A 482 23.10 -22.58 2.06
C MET A 482 22.99 -22.74 0.53
N TYR A 483 22.54 -21.70 -0.19
CA TYR A 483 22.33 -21.68 -1.64
C TYR A 483 21.45 -22.83 -2.17
N TYR A 484 20.55 -23.34 -1.34
CA TYR A 484 19.74 -24.52 -1.64
C TYR A 484 18.52 -24.15 -2.51
N GLU A 485 17.76 -23.13 -2.11
CA GLU A 485 16.53 -22.69 -2.80
C GLU A 485 16.52 -21.17 -3.07
N GLU A 486 17.10 -20.36 -2.18
CA GLU A 486 17.07 -18.89 -2.26
C GLU A 486 18.31 -18.32 -2.99
N LYS A 487 18.46 -18.68 -4.27
CA LYS A 487 19.60 -18.27 -5.14
C LYS A 487 19.45 -16.83 -5.66
N LYS A 488 19.26 -15.88 -4.74
CA LYS A 488 19.08 -14.46 -5.10
C LYS A 488 20.29 -13.91 -5.84
N THR A 489 20.03 -13.26 -6.96
CA THR A 489 21.00 -12.44 -7.70
C THR A 489 20.83 -10.96 -7.33
N HIS A 490 21.82 -10.13 -7.62
CA HIS A 490 21.66 -8.69 -7.48
C HIS A 490 21.00 -8.07 -8.73
N LEU A 491 20.41 -6.89 -8.57
CA LEU A 491 19.57 -6.25 -9.57
C LEU A 491 20.26 -6.06 -10.93
N ALA A 492 21.52 -5.59 -10.92
CA ALA A 492 22.24 -5.30 -12.16
C ALA A 492 22.45 -6.55 -13.03
N GLU A 493 22.73 -7.70 -12.39
CA GLU A 493 22.89 -8.97 -13.09
C GLU A 493 21.57 -9.47 -13.68
N PHE A 494 20.47 -9.39 -12.93
CA PHE A 494 19.15 -9.74 -13.45
C PHE A 494 18.79 -8.91 -14.70
N VAL A 495 19.02 -7.60 -14.65
CA VAL A 495 18.77 -6.70 -15.78
C VAL A 495 19.67 -7.03 -16.97
N SER A 496 20.91 -7.46 -16.73
CA SER A 496 21.85 -7.91 -17.77
C SER A 496 21.36 -9.17 -18.47
N LEU A 497 20.95 -10.18 -17.69
CA LEU A 497 20.39 -11.44 -18.20
C LEU A 497 19.10 -11.19 -19.00
N ALA A 498 18.20 -10.33 -18.49
CA ALA A 498 16.98 -9.95 -19.20
C ALA A 498 17.29 -9.29 -20.56
N LYS A 499 18.28 -8.40 -20.62
CA LYS A 499 18.72 -7.80 -21.89
C LYS A 499 19.23 -8.83 -22.88
N SER A 500 20.04 -9.78 -22.41
CA SER A 500 20.56 -10.88 -23.24
C SER A 500 19.43 -11.79 -23.75
N ALA A 501 18.34 -11.92 -23.01
CA ALA A 501 17.14 -12.68 -23.39
C ALA A 501 16.15 -11.91 -24.29
N GLY A 502 16.50 -10.70 -24.76
CA GLY A 502 15.66 -9.90 -25.66
C GLY A 502 14.64 -9.00 -24.95
N PHE A 503 14.95 -8.56 -23.73
CA PHE A 503 14.10 -7.62 -22.98
C PHE A 503 14.78 -6.26 -22.78
N ARG A 504 14.07 -5.18 -23.10
CA ARG A 504 14.52 -3.83 -22.80
C ARG A 504 13.85 -3.33 -21.52
N LEU A 505 14.65 -2.92 -20.53
CA LEU A 505 14.14 -2.28 -19.32
C LEU A 505 13.49 -0.94 -19.67
N VAL A 506 12.23 -0.75 -19.26
CA VAL A 506 11.41 0.45 -19.48
C VAL A 506 11.30 1.27 -18.19
N GLU A 507 10.98 0.61 -17.09
CA GLU A 507 10.83 1.25 -15.78
C GLU A 507 11.47 0.40 -14.69
N LYS A 508 12.06 1.08 -13.70
CA LYS A 508 12.60 0.47 -12.48
C LYS A 508 12.09 1.25 -11.28
N SER A 509 11.36 0.58 -10.40
CA SER A 509 10.81 1.16 -9.19
C SER A 509 11.25 0.35 -7.97
N ARG A 510 11.98 0.98 -7.04
CA ARG A 510 12.31 0.37 -5.74
C ARG A 510 11.17 0.64 -4.78
N VAL A 511 10.42 -0.41 -4.46
CA VAL A 511 9.21 -0.29 -3.61
C VAL A 511 9.53 -0.51 -2.12
N TYR A 512 10.64 -1.18 -1.82
CA TYR A 512 11.16 -1.32 -0.46
C TYR A 512 12.70 -1.29 -0.48
N HIS A 513 13.32 -0.65 0.50
CA HIS A 513 14.77 -0.58 0.65
C HIS A 513 15.21 -1.40 1.87
N THR A 514 16.26 -2.22 1.73
CA THR A 514 16.80 -3.02 2.84
C THR A 514 18.21 -2.56 3.23
N TYR A 515 19.22 -2.86 2.41
CA TYR A 515 20.62 -2.52 2.69
C TYR A 515 21.37 -2.12 1.42
N GLY A 516 22.10 -1.00 1.46
CA GLY A 516 22.84 -0.50 0.30
C GLY A 516 21.90 -0.17 -0.87
N ASP A 517 22.14 -0.79 -2.03
CA ASP A 517 21.26 -0.77 -3.18
C ASP A 517 20.22 -1.91 -3.19
N GLY A 518 20.29 -2.83 -2.23
CA GLY A 518 19.35 -3.93 -2.07
C GLY A 518 17.95 -3.48 -1.67
N GLY A 519 16.97 -4.33 -1.99
CA GLY A 519 15.58 -4.10 -1.64
C GLY A 519 14.60 -4.90 -2.49
N THR A 520 13.33 -4.52 -2.39
CA THR A 520 12.25 -5.05 -3.21
C THR A 520 12.02 -4.11 -4.39
N TYR A 521 12.00 -4.66 -5.59
CA TYR A 521 11.86 -3.92 -6.83
C TYR A 521 10.66 -4.38 -7.63
N VAL A 522 10.10 -3.47 -8.42
CA VAL A 522 9.20 -3.74 -9.53
C VAL A 522 9.87 -3.23 -10.80
N LEU A 523 10.08 -4.13 -11.75
CA LEU A 523 10.77 -3.89 -13.01
C LEU A 523 9.79 -4.10 -14.15
N LEU A 524 9.71 -3.13 -15.05
CA LEU A 524 8.95 -3.24 -16.29
C LEU A 524 9.92 -3.38 -17.45
N PHE A 525 9.78 -4.47 -18.19
CA PHE A 525 10.50 -4.73 -19.42
C PHE A 525 9.55 -4.81 -20.61
N GLU A 526 10.05 -4.47 -21.78
CA GLU A 526 9.39 -4.67 -23.06
C GLU A 526 10.18 -5.68 -23.88
N ARG A 527 9.49 -6.66 -24.49
CA ARG A 527 10.11 -7.64 -25.39
C ARG A 527 10.47 -6.97 -26.72
N VAL A 528 11.76 -6.94 -27.05
CA VAL A 528 12.31 -6.33 -28.28
C VAL A 528 12.52 -7.33 -29.40
#